data_AF-A0A5E4A5Z4-F1
#
_entry.id   AF-A0A5E4A5Z4-F1
#
_cell.length_a   1.000
_cell.length_b   1.000
_cell.length_c   1.000
_cell.angle_alpha   90.00
_cell.angle_beta   90.00
_cell.angle_gamma   90.00
#
_symmetry.space_group_name_H-M   'P 1'
#
loop_
_entity.id
_entity.type
_entity.pdbx_description
1 polymer ?
#
loop_
_entity_poly.entity_id
_entity_poly.type
_entity_poly.pdbx_seq_one_letter_code
_entity_poly.pdbx_strand_id
1 'polypeptide(L)'
;MAALAQLRDCQAWRDAGLPLSTPSNEACKLFDATLTQYVKWTNDKNLGGIEGCLSKLRAADPTFAMGQVISNGLVLIGTGSSVRLDRELDLAVKTMVETSHTQLLTPREQLHVSAVEAFAKGNFPKACDLWEQILRDHPTDMLALKFSHDAYFYLGYQEQMRDSVARVYPFWTPDIPLSRYGGNHIIFIS
;
A
#
# COMPACT_ATOMS: atom_id res chain seq x y z
N MET A 1 9.16 12.98 -13.63
CA MET A 1 9.81 12.63 -12.34
C MET A 1 9.22 13.54 -11.28
N ALA A 2 8.71 12.99 -10.18
CA ALA A 2 8.15 13.81 -9.10
C ALA A 2 9.30 14.28 -8.21
N ALA A 3 9.43 15.58 -7.98
CA ALA A 3 10.40 16.09 -7.02
C ALA A 3 9.94 15.74 -5.60
N LEU A 4 10.87 15.52 -4.67
CA LEU A 4 10.57 15.21 -3.26
C LEU A 4 9.67 16.27 -2.58
N ALA A 5 9.71 17.51 -3.08
CA ALA A 5 8.86 18.63 -2.65
C ALA A 5 7.38 18.51 -3.08
N GLN A 6 7.08 17.67 -4.08
CA GLN A 6 5.72 17.43 -4.59
C GLN A 6 5.06 16.20 -3.95
N LEU A 7 5.79 15.45 -3.10
CA LEU A 7 5.28 14.29 -2.40
C LEU A 7 4.48 14.71 -1.16
N ARG A 8 3.45 13.92 -0.86
CA ARG A 8 2.54 14.18 0.26
C ARG A 8 3.26 14.03 1.60
N ASP A 9 3.20 15.09 2.40
CA ASP A 9 3.62 15.08 3.81
C ASP A 9 2.47 14.69 4.74
N CYS A 10 2.68 14.73 6.06
CA CYS A 10 1.63 14.34 7.03
C CYS A 10 0.33 15.13 6.83
N GLN A 11 0.41 16.43 6.51
CA GLN A 11 -0.77 17.26 6.36
C GLN A 11 -1.48 16.94 5.04
N ALA A 12 -0.75 16.80 3.94
CA ALA A 12 -1.32 16.44 2.65
C ALA A 12 -2.04 15.07 2.69
N TRP A 13 -1.54 14.09 3.46
CA TRP A 13 -2.22 12.81 3.67
C TRP A 13 -3.52 12.96 4.48
N ARG A 14 -3.55 13.83 5.48
CA ARG A 14 -4.79 14.15 6.23
C ARG A 14 -5.81 14.87 5.37
N ASP A 15 -5.38 15.86 4.59
CA ASP A 15 -6.24 16.63 3.69
C ASP A 15 -6.85 15.73 2.60
N ALA A 16 -6.14 14.67 2.20
CA ALA A 16 -6.64 13.64 1.30
C ALA A 16 -7.61 12.63 1.96
N GLY A 17 -7.95 12.80 3.24
CA GLY A 17 -8.83 11.89 3.99
C GLY A 17 -8.19 10.54 4.35
N LEU A 18 -6.86 10.44 4.24
CA LEU A 18 -6.07 9.22 4.45
C LEU A 18 -4.97 9.47 5.50
N PRO A 19 -5.33 9.86 6.74
CA PRO A 19 -4.35 10.16 7.78
C PRO A 19 -3.41 8.97 8.02
N LEU A 20 -2.15 9.29 8.32
CA LEU A 20 -1.12 8.33 8.69
C LEU A 20 -0.73 8.56 10.16
N SER A 21 -0.47 7.48 10.88
CA SER A 21 -0.09 7.46 12.30
C SER A 21 1.29 8.07 12.59
N THR A 22 2.18 8.12 11.59
CA THR A 22 3.52 8.69 11.76
C THR A 22 3.51 10.22 11.91
N PRO A 23 4.29 10.78 12.85
CA PRO A 23 4.53 12.22 12.93
C PRO A 23 5.61 12.70 11.94
N SER A 24 6.30 11.78 11.25
CA SER A 24 7.43 12.11 10.38
C SER A 24 6.98 12.50 8.98
N ASN A 25 7.14 13.78 8.64
CA ASN A 25 6.90 14.28 7.28
C ASN A 25 7.79 13.57 6.25
N GLU A 26 9.02 13.21 6.62
CA GLU A 26 9.93 12.46 5.76
C GLU A 26 9.39 11.06 5.47
N ALA A 27 8.89 10.35 6.50
CA ALA A 27 8.30 9.03 6.32
C ALA A 27 7.06 9.08 5.41
N CYS A 28 6.17 10.06 5.60
CA CYS A 28 5.01 10.27 4.72
C CYS A 28 5.39 10.47 3.26
N LYS A 29 6.42 11.29 3.00
CA LYS A 29 6.91 11.55 1.64
C LYS A 29 7.54 10.32 1.02
N LEU A 30 8.37 9.58 1.77
CA LEU A 30 8.99 8.35 1.28
C LEU A 30 7.97 7.25 1.03
N PHE A 31 6.91 7.18 1.84
CA PHE A 31 5.78 6.29 1.61
C PHE A 31 5.05 6.66 0.32
N ASP A 32 4.75 7.94 0.12
CA ASP A 32 4.13 8.45 -1.11
C ASP A 32 4.99 8.21 -2.36
N ALA A 33 6.31 8.38 -2.25
CA ALA A 33 7.26 8.04 -3.31
C ALA A 33 7.24 6.56 -3.65
N THR A 34 7.22 5.70 -2.63
CA THR A 34 7.21 4.23 -2.80
C THR A 34 5.91 3.80 -3.48
N LEU A 35 4.77 4.28 -2.97
CA LEU A 35 3.44 4.01 -3.53
C LEU A 35 3.33 4.51 -4.98
N THR A 36 3.81 5.73 -5.26
CA THR A 36 3.80 6.31 -6.61
C THR A 36 4.64 5.47 -7.57
N GLN A 37 5.83 5.05 -7.16
CA GLN A 37 6.71 4.24 -8.00
C GLN A 37 6.11 2.88 -8.29
N TYR A 38 5.52 2.23 -7.28
CA TYR A 38 4.83 0.96 -7.41
C TYR A 38 3.63 1.05 -8.36
N VAL A 39 2.75 2.04 -8.17
CA VAL A 39 1.55 2.22 -9.00
C VAL A 39 1.90 2.55 -10.45
N LYS A 40 2.95 3.34 -10.67
CA LYS A 40 3.41 3.74 -12.02
C LYS A 40 4.29 2.70 -12.70
N TRP A 41 4.68 1.62 -12.00
CA TRP A 41 5.69 0.67 -12.48
C TRP A 41 7.00 1.36 -12.88
N THR A 42 7.43 2.33 -12.08
CA THR A 42 8.66 3.11 -12.31
C THR A 42 9.67 2.88 -11.20
N ASN A 43 10.95 2.97 -11.53
CA ASN A 43 12.04 2.87 -10.55
C ASN A 43 12.94 4.13 -10.65
N ASP A 44 12.64 5.16 -9.87
CA ASP A 44 13.32 6.46 -9.96
C ASP A 44 14.69 6.40 -9.27
N LYS A 45 15.74 6.41 -10.09
CA LYS A 45 17.13 6.33 -9.62
C LYS A 45 17.52 7.49 -8.70
N ASN A 46 16.90 8.67 -8.84
CA ASN A 46 17.23 9.82 -7.99
C ASN A 46 16.74 9.63 -6.55
N LEU A 47 15.67 8.85 -6.37
CA LEU A 47 15.15 8.51 -5.05
C LEU A 47 15.84 7.26 -4.46
N GLY A 48 16.63 6.55 -5.25
CA GLY A 48 17.21 5.25 -4.92
C GLY A 48 16.29 4.08 -5.26
N GLY A 49 15.28 4.31 -6.10
CA GLY A 49 14.28 3.32 -6.44
C GLY A 49 13.34 2.96 -5.29
N ILE A 50 12.55 1.89 -5.47
CA ILE A 50 11.64 1.38 -4.44
C ILE A 50 12.43 0.92 -3.20
N GLU A 51 13.48 0.12 -3.37
CA GLU A 51 14.30 -0.38 -2.27
C GLU A 51 14.99 0.74 -1.48
N GLY A 52 15.55 1.74 -2.18
CA GLY A 52 16.16 2.89 -1.53
C GLY A 52 15.14 3.75 -0.77
N CYS A 53 13.92 3.89 -1.30
CA CYS A 53 12.84 4.57 -0.59
C CYS A 53 12.42 3.81 0.67
N LEU A 54 12.26 2.49 0.59
CA LEU A 54 11.92 1.64 1.75
C LEU A 54 13.00 1.67 2.83
N SER A 55 14.28 1.64 2.44
CA SER A 55 15.41 1.74 3.36
C SER A 55 15.40 3.08 4.12
N LYS A 56 15.25 4.19 3.39
CA LYS A 56 15.14 5.53 4.00
C LYS A 56 13.87 5.67 4.85
N LEU A 57 12.75 5.08 4.42
CA LEU A 57 11.48 5.10 5.14
C LEU A 57 11.65 4.47 6.53
N ARG A 58 12.27 3.28 6.57
CA ARG A 58 12.56 2.57 7.81
C ARG A 58 13.53 3.33 8.71
N ALA A 59 14.51 4.04 8.13
CA ALA A 59 15.42 4.89 8.90
C ALA A 59 14.71 6.13 9.48
N ALA A 60 13.77 6.71 8.73
CA ALA A 60 13.03 7.91 9.14
C ALA A 60 11.99 7.61 10.24
N ASP A 61 11.30 6.47 10.16
CA ASP A 61 10.41 5.98 11.22
C ASP A 61 10.34 4.44 11.22
N PRO A 62 11.14 3.77 12.07
CA PRO A 62 11.18 2.31 12.15
C PRO A 62 9.86 1.66 12.60
N THR A 63 9.03 2.44 13.29
CA THR A 63 7.77 1.97 13.88
C THR A 63 6.55 2.31 13.04
N PHE A 64 6.76 2.94 11.88
CA PHE A 64 5.67 3.35 11.02
C PHE A 64 4.92 2.15 10.42
N ALA A 65 3.73 1.87 10.92
CA ALA A 65 2.92 0.71 10.54
C ALA A 65 2.68 0.63 9.03
N MET A 66 2.25 1.71 8.37
CA MET A 66 2.03 1.68 6.93
C MET A 66 3.32 1.52 6.12
N GLY A 67 4.47 1.94 6.67
CA GLY A 67 5.77 1.67 6.08
C GLY A 67 6.13 0.19 6.11
N GLN A 68 5.84 -0.49 7.21
CA GLN A 68 5.98 -1.94 7.33
C GLN A 68 4.98 -2.68 6.42
N VAL A 69 3.74 -2.20 6.32
CA VAL A 69 2.70 -2.74 5.41
C VAL A 69 3.16 -2.71 3.96
N ILE A 70 3.62 -1.56 3.45
CA ILE A 70 4.04 -1.46 2.04
C ILE A 70 5.32 -2.26 1.79
N SER A 71 6.27 -2.26 2.73
CA SER A 71 7.50 -3.04 2.61
C SER A 71 7.22 -4.54 2.53
N ASN A 72 6.47 -5.08 3.49
CA ASN A 72 6.14 -6.51 3.55
C ASN A 72 5.20 -6.91 2.40
N GLY A 73 4.20 -6.07 2.09
CA GLY A 73 3.26 -6.32 1.00
C GLY A 73 3.93 -6.40 -0.36
N LEU A 74 4.90 -5.53 -0.66
CA LEU A 74 5.64 -5.58 -1.92
C LEU A 74 6.50 -6.85 -2.05
N VAL A 75 7.13 -7.33 -0.98
CA VAL A 75 7.87 -8.59 -0.99
C VAL A 75 6.94 -9.78 -1.24
N LEU A 76 5.77 -9.79 -0.58
CA LEU A 76 4.76 -10.83 -0.72
C LEU A 76 4.14 -10.86 -2.13
N ILE A 77 3.84 -9.69 -2.70
CA ILE A 77 3.26 -9.57 -4.04
C ILE A 77 4.31 -9.80 -5.14
N GLY A 78 5.61 -9.58 -4.87
CA GLY A 78 6.69 -9.74 -5.86
C GLY A 78 7.00 -11.17 -6.31
N THR A 79 6.24 -12.18 -5.87
CA THR A 79 6.36 -13.63 -6.24
C THR A 79 7.67 -14.36 -5.92
N GLY A 80 8.71 -13.69 -5.41
CA GLY A 80 10.00 -14.31 -5.11
C GLY A 80 10.10 -15.03 -3.76
N SER A 81 9.25 -14.67 -2.80
CA SER A 81 9.36 -15.13 -1.41
C SER A 81 7.99 -15.50 -0.82
N SER A 82 7.99 -16.48 0.07
CA SER A 82 6.86 -16.86 0.91
C SER A 82 7.35 -16.89 2.35
N VAL A 83 6.55 -16.44 3.33
CA VAL A 83 6.89 -16.57 4.77
C VAL A 83 7.27 -18.00 5.18
N ARG A 84 6.77 -19.01 4.45
CA ARG A 84 7.10 -20.42 4.71
C ARG A 84 8.54 -20.77 4.33
N LEU A 85 9.12 -20.04 3.37
CA LEU A 85 10.47 -20.25 2.83
C LEU A 85 11.45 -19.17 3.27
N ASP A 86 10.94 -18.03 3.73
CA ASP A 86 11.68 -16.83 4.09
C ASP A 86 11.42 -16.47 5.56
N ARG A 87 12.38 -16.83 6.43
CA ARG A 87 12.30 -16.56 7.87
C ARG A 87 12.39 -15.06 8.20
N GLU A 88 13.07 -14.28 7.36
CA GLU A 88 13.19 -12.83 7.57
C GLU A 88 11.84 -12.16 7.31
N LEU A 89 11.13 -12.58 6.25
CA LEU A 89 9.78 -12.11 5.96
C LEU A 89 8.77 -12.51 7.04
N ASP A 90 8.83 -13.75 7.56
CA ASP A 90 7.97 -14.18 8.67
C ASP A 90 8.18 -13.30 9.92
N LEU A 91 9.45 -13.02 10.28
CA LEU A 91 9.78 -12.14 11.38
C LEU A 91 9.32 -10.70 11.13
N ALA A 92 9.47 -10.20 9.90
CA ALA A 92 9.05 -8.85 9.53
C ALA A 92 7.52 -8.67 9.61
N VAL A 93 6.74 -9.67 9.21
CA VAL A 93 5.27 -9.66 9.33
C VAL A 93 4.85 -9.73 10.80
N LYS A 94 5.49 -10.58 11.62
CA LYS A 94 5.22 -10.63 13.07
C LYS A 94 5.52 -9.30 13.76
N THR A 95 6.68 -8.72 13.46
CA THR A 95 7.08 -7.40 13.98
C THR A 95 6.07 -6.32 13.60
N MET A 96 5.54 -6.37 12.37
CA MET A 96 4.51 -5.43 11.91
C MET A 96 3.22 -5.55 12.73
N VAL A 97 2.74 -6.79 12.95
CA VAL A 97 1.55 -7.04 13.77
C VAL A 97 1.77 -6.59 15.21
N GLU A 98 2.90 -6.94 15.82
CA GLU A 98 3.26 -6.52 17.18
C GLU A 98 3.33 -4.99 17.31
N THR A 99 4.01 -4.32 16.38
CA THR A 99 4.13 -2.85 16.37
C THR A 99 2.74 -2.22 16.29
N SER A 100 1.84 -2.78 15.48
CA SER A 100 0.47 -2.28 15.33
C SER A 100 -0.35 -2.28 16.63
N HIS A 101 -0.06 -3.21 17.55
CA HIS A 101 -0.72 -3.28 18.86
C HIS A 101 -0.14 -2.31 19.89
N THR A 102 1.08 -1.83 19.68
CA THR A 102 1.75 -0.89 20.59
C THR A 102 1.44 0.57 20.30
N GLN A 103 0.81 0.86 19.16
CA GLN A 103 0.55 2.22 18.68
C GLN A 103 -0.94 2.48 18.45
N LEU A 104 -1.32 3.75 18.50
CA LEU A 104 -2.67 4.19 18.15
C LEU A 104 -2.77 4.33 16.62
N LEU A 105 -3.19 3.25 15.97
CA LEU A 105 -3.44 3.22 14.54
C LEU A 105 -4.88 3.59 14.20
N THR A 106 -5.07 4.23 13.05
CA THR A 106 -6.41 4.45 12.49
C THR A 106 -7.05 3.12 12.08
N PRO A 107 -8.40 3.02 12.02
CA PRO A 107 -9.08 1.80 11.57
C PRO A 107 -8.60 1.32 10.20
N ARG A 108 -8.34 2.25 9.28
CA ARG A 108 -7.76 2.01 7.96
C ARG A 108 -6.39 1.32 8.04
N GLU A 109 -5.47 1.84 8.85
CA GLU A 109 -4.13 1.27 9.00
C GLU A 109 -4.18 -0.14 9.63
N GLN A 110 -5.07 -0.36 10.60
CA GLN A 110 -5.28 -1.68 11.20
C GLN A 110 -5.79 -2.72 10.18
N LEU A 111 -6.71 -2.31 9.30
CA LEU A 111 -7.19 -3.17 8.21
C LEU A 111 -6.06 -3.52 7.25
N HIS A 112 -5.16 -2.58 6.92
CA HIS A 112 -4.01 -2.84 6.08
C HIS A 112 -3.03 -3.86 6.70
N VAL A 113 -2.73 -3.72 7.99
CA VAL A 113 -1.90 -4.67 8.74
C VAL A 113 -2.52 -6.07 8.69
N SER A 114 -3.82 -6.16 8.99
CA SER A 114 -4.56 -7.43 8.97
C SER A 114 -4.62 -8.06 7.58
N ALA A 115 -4.75 -7.25 6.52
CA ALA A 115 -4.79 -7.71 5.15
C ALA A 115 -3.44 -8.31 4.71
N VAL A 116 -2.33 -7.61 5.00
CA VAL A 116 -0.98 -8.11 4.72
C VAL A 116 -0.67 -9.38 5.54
N GLU A 117 -1.08 -9.44 6.80
CA GLU A 117 -0.93 -10.64 7.62
C GLU A 117 -1.72 -11.84 7.03
N ALA A 118 -2.97 -11.63 6.62
CA ALA A 118 -3.78 -12.66 5.97
C ALA A 118 -3.15 -13.14 4.66
N PHE A 119 -2.65 -12.20 3.84
CA PHE A 119 -1.94 -12.49 2.61
C PHE A 119 -0.67 -13.32 2.87
N ALA A 120 0.12 -12.93 3.88
CA ALA A 120 1.33 -13.65 4.29
C ALA A 120 1.04 -15.10 4.68
N LYS A 121 -0.09 -15.34 5.37
CA LYS A 121 -0.54 -16.69 5.76
C LYS A 121 -1.16 -17.50 4.60
N GLY A 122 -1.17 -16.96 3.38
CA GLY A 122 -1.75 -17.59 2.19
C GLY A 122 -3.27 -17.50 2.12
N ASN A 123 -3.92 -16.71 2.98
CA ASN A 123 -5.36 -16.48 2.94
C ASN A 123 -5.68 -15.27 2.06
N PHE A 124 -5.46 -15.41 0.76
CA PHE A 124 -5.68 -14.35 -0.23
C PHE A 124 -7.14 -13.86 -0.25
N PRO A 125 -8.19 -14.71 -0.18
CA PRO A 125 -9.57 -14.22 -0.15
C PRO A 125 -9.83 -13.29 1.02
N LYS A 126 -9.33 -13.64 2.22
CA LYS A 126 -9.48 -12.77 3.39
C LYS A 126 -8.72 -11.45 3.25
N ALA A 127 -7.54 -11.47 2.64
CA ALA A 127 -6.78 -10.24 2.35
C ALA A 127 -7.55 -9.32 1.40
N CYS A 128 -8.13 -9.88 0.32
CA CYS A 128 -9.01 -9.14 -0.60
C CYS A 128 -10.19 -8.51 0.15
N ASP A 129 -10.92 -9.28 0.96
CA ASP A 129 -12.08 -8.77 1.71
C ASP A 129 -11.73 -7.58 2.61
N LEU A 130 -10.54 -7.61 3.22
CA LEU A 130 -10.06 -6.54 4.10
C LEU A 130 -9.67 -5.29 3.30
N TRP A 131 -9.01 -5.43 2.15
CA TRP A 131 -8.75 -4.28 1.26
C TRP A 131 -10.04 -3.72 0.65
N GLU A 132 -11.00 -4.57 0.28
CA GLU A 132 -12.32 -4.12 -0.17
C GLU A 132 -13.11 -3.42 0.94
N GLN A 133 -12.92 -3.81 2.20
CA GLN A 133 -13.45 -3.05 3.33
C GLN A 133 -12.84 -1.65 3.38
N ILE A 134 -11.51 -1.52 3.23
CA ILE A 134 -10.85 -0.21 3.16
C ILE A 134 -11.42 0.62 2.00
N LEU A 135 -11.59 0.04 0.81
CA LEU A 135 -12.08 0.77 -0.37
C LEU A 135 -13.54 1.22 -0.25
N ARG A 136 -14.35 0.56 0.60
CA ARG A 136 -15.72 1.03 0.90
C ARG A 136 -15.71 2.31 1.73
N ASP A 137 -14.82 2.39 2.71
CA ASP A 137 -14.73 3.55 3.63
C ASP A 137 -13.82 4.66 3.06
N HIS A 138 -12.82 4.27 2.28
CA HIS A 138 -11.75 5.11 1.72
C HIS A 138 -11.50 4.74 0.24
N PRO A 139 -12.41 5.10 -0.68
CA PRO A 139 -12.34 4.70 -2.09
C PRO A 139 -11.10 5.24 -2.84
N THR A 140 -10.43 6.23 -2.27
CA THR A 140 -9.23 6.87 -2.80
C THR A 140 -7.93 6.27 -2.25
N ASP A 141 -8.00 5.19 -1.47
CA ASP A 141 -6.82 4.47 -1.01
C ASP A 141 -6.19 3.66 -2.14
N MET A 142 -5.17 4.25 -2.76
CA MET A 142 -4.45 3.62 -3.86
C MET A 142 -3.71 2.33 -3.45
N LEU A 143 -3.22 2.24 -2.21
CA LEU A 143 -2.50 1.05 -1.77
C LEU A 143 -3.48 -0.12 -1.66
N ALA A 144 -4.64 0.11 -1.04
CA ALA A 144 -5.68 -0.92 -0.93
C ALA A 144 -6.16 -1.37 -2.31
N LEU A 145 -6.38 -0.43 -3.25
CA LEU A 145 -6.81 -0.73 -4.62
C LEU A 145 -5.77 -1.56 -5.38
N LYS A 146 -4.49 -1.20 -5.26
CA LYS A 146 -3.43 -1.90 -5.99
C LYS A 146 -3.14 -3.28 -5.41
N PHE A 147 -3.18 -3.41 -4.08
CA PHE A 147 -3.01 -4.71 -3.42
C PHE A 147 -4.20 -5.64 -3.62
N SER A 148 -5.44 -5.14 -3.59
CA SER A 148 -6.62 -5.96 -3.91
C SER A 148 -6.58 -6.44 -5.35
N HIS A 149 -6.22 -5.55 -6.29
CA HIS A 149 -6.03 -5.89 -7.69
C HIS A 149 -5.00 -7.01 -7.89
N ASP A 150 -3.80 -6.86 -7.31
CA ASP A 150 -2.73 -7.85 -7.47
C ASP A 150 -3.11 -9.18 -6.80
N ALA A 151 -3.83 -9.16 -5.69
CA ALA A 151 -4.35 -10.36 -5.05
C ALA A 151 -5.44 -11.07 -5.87
N TYR A 152 -6.37 -10.32 -6.49
CA TYR A 152 -7.36 -10.90 -7.39
C TYR A 152 -6.72 -11.49 -8.64
N PHE A 153 -5.65 -10.87 -9.16
CA PHE A 153 -4.87 -11.42 -10.26
C PHE A 153 -4.30 -12.80 -9.90
N TYR A 154 -3.71 -12.97 -8.70
CA TYR A 154 -3.21 -14.27 -8.25
C TYR A 154 -4.31 -15.33 -8.08
N LEU A 155 -5.53 -14.93 -7.73
CA LEU A 155 -6.67 -15.83 -7.60
C LEU A 155 -7.38 -16.14 -8.93
N GLY A 156 -7.04 -15.42 -10.01
CA GLY A 156 -7.75 -15.50 -11.29
C GLY A 156 -9.15 -14.87 -11.27
N TYR A 157 -9.43 -14.01 -10.29
CA TYR A 157 -10.75 -13.41 -10.04
C TYR A 157 -10.96 -12.13 -10.87
N GLN A 158 -11.04 -12.29 -12.19
CA GLN A 158 -11.11 -11.19 -13.15
C GLN A 158 -12.34 -10.29 -12.96
N GLU A 159 -13.51 -10.87 -12.64
CA GLU A 159 -14.74 -10.11 -12.43
C GLU A 159 -14.65 -9.21 -11.20
N GLN A 160 -14.17 -9.76 -10.08
CA GLN A 160 -13.99 -9.03 -8.83
C GLN A 160 -12.97 -7.90 -8.97
N MET A 161 -11.89 -8.16 -9.71
CA MET A 161 -10.87 -7.16 -10.04
C MET A 161 -11.47 -5.98 -10.82
N ARG A 162 -12.23 -6.25 -11.88
CA ARG A 162 -12.93 -5.20 -12.66
C ARG A 162 -13.94 -4.45 -11.81
N ASP A 163 -14.76 -5.18 -11.07
CA ASP A 163 -15.87 -4.60 -10.31
C ASP A 163 -15.36 -3.75 -9.14
N SER A 164 -14.23 -4.12 -8.53
CA SER A 164 -13.55 -3.29 -7.51
C SER A 164 -13.14 -1.93 -8.05
N VAL A 165 -12.46 -1.91 -9.19
CA VAL A 165 -12.06 -0.66 -9.85
C VAL A 165 -13.28 0.18 -10.26
N ALA A 166 -14.30 -0.47 -10.84
CA ALA A 166 -15.51 0.21 -11.26
C ALA A 166 -16.27 0.87 -10.09
N ARG A 167 -16.29 0.24 -8.90
CA ARG A 167 -16.92 0.80 -7.70
C ARG A 167 -16.25 2.07 -7.22
N VAL A 168 -14.92 2.12 -7.24
CA VAL A 168 -14.18 3.27 -6.73
C VAL A 168 -14.02 4.38 -7.77
N TYR A 169 -14.14 4.06 -9.06
CA TYR A 169 -13.96 5.00 -10.17
C TYR A 169 -14.63 6.37 -9.99
N PRO A 170 -15.91 6.48 -9.54
CA PRO A 170 -16.57 7.77 -9.39
C PRO A 170 -15.92 8.70 -8.36
N PHE A 171 -15.11 8.16 -7.45
CA PHE A 171 -14.42 8.91 -6.41
C PHE A 171 -13.03 9.41 -6.85
N TRP A 172 -12.51 8.99 -8.00
CA TRP A 172 -11.19 9.40 -8.51
C TRP A 172 -11.31 10.63 -9.42
N THR A 173 -11.30 11.82 -8.82
CA THR A 173 -11.29 13.09 -9.54
C THR A 173 -9.87 13.51 -9.97
N PRO A 174 -9.70 14.36 -11.00
CA PRO A 174 -8.39 14.72 -11.54
C PRO A 174 -7.41 15.37 -10.54
N ASP A 175 -7.94 16.02 -9.51
CA ASP A 175 -7.20 16.64 -8.40
C ASP A 175 -6.60 15.63 -7.40
N ILE A 176 -7.10 14.40 -7.39
CA ILE A 176 -6.57 13.34 -6.54
C ILE A 176 -5.24 12.81 -7.13
N PRO A 177 -4.16 12.76 -6.33
CA PRO A 177 -2.92 12.15 -6.76
C PRO A 177 -3.14 10.71 -7.27
N LEU A 178 -2.55 10.38 -8.41
CA LEU A 178 -2.68 9.07 -9.09
C LEU A 178 -4.08 8.77 -9.66
N SER A 179 -4.98 9.76 -9.77
CA SER A 179 -6.31 9.62 -10.40
C SER A 179 -6.30 9.00 -11.79
N ARG A 180 -5.32 9.33 -12.63
CA ARG A 180 -5.13 8.71 -13.96
C ARG A 180 -4.89 7.20 -13.91
N TYR A 181 -4.34 6.71 -12.79
CA TYR A 181 -4.07 5.28 -12.57
C TYR A 181 -5.23 4.58 -11.88
N GLY A 182 -5.87 5.21 -10.89
CA GLY A 182 -7.09 4.70 -10.25
C GLY A 182 -8.28 4.55 -11.21
N GLY A 183 -8.36 5.42 -12.23
CA GLY A 183 -9.45 5.43 -13.20
C GLY A 183 -9.25 4.53 -14.42
N ASN A 184 -8.17 4.75 -15.19
CA ASN A 184 -8.04 4.16 -16.53
C ASN A 184 -6.92 3.11 -16.66
N HIS A 185 -5.80 3.23 -15.94
CA HIS A 185 -4.65 2.33 -16.18
C HIS A 185 -4.69 1.00 -15.44
N ILE A 186 -5.38 0.89 -14.29
CA ILE A 186 -5.54 -0.41 -13.63
C ILE A 186 -6.40 -1.37 -14.50
N ILE A 187 -7.28 -0.83 -15.35
CA ILE A 187 -8.16 -1.62 -16.23
C ILE A 187 -7.40 -2.24 -17.43
N PHE A 188 -6.24 -1.70 -17.83
CA PHE A 188 -5.56 -2.10 -19.08
C PHE A 188 -4.37 -3.06 -18.93
N ILE A 189 -4.15 -3.66 -17.75
CA ILE A 189 -3.14 -4.72 -17.56
C ILE A 189 -3.79 -6.09 -17.30
N SER A 190 -5.00 -6.31 -17.83
CA SER A 190 -5.69 -7.62 -17.87
C SER A 190 -5.78 -8.13 -19.30
#